data_AF-A0A3S4BF50-F1
#
_entry.id   AF-A0A3S4BF50-F1
#
_cell.length_a   1.000
_cell.length_b   1.000
_cell.length_c   1.000
_cell.angle_alpha   90.00
_cell.angle_beta   90.00
_cell.angle_gamma   90.00
#
_symmetry.space_group_name_H-M   'P 1'
#
loop_
_entity.id
_entity.type
_entity.pdbx_description
1 polymer ?
#
loop_
_entity_poly.entity_id
_entity_poly.type
_entity_poly.pdbx_seq_one_letter_code
_entity_poly.pdbx_strand_id
1 'polypeptide(L)'
;MSQRSDFVVVICHGSFHTPAPYVPLMEALQARGIAAYCPQLPTSDLARLNVGDVNNPDFNRELPAGGYPQGEEAAETVLAVLKPLVEAGKGPPRRPLKHGLLTLVDEERYLFNCLDVADAKKWAATLTASPDLTTKLKNDAYAALPCGYLVLDQDRMIPRELQEHMIRLQASKTGDFTVYHCPADHSPQLSWIQGVVDTAVDFVGKIKTGQIQK
;
A
#
# COMPACT_ATOMS: atom_id res chain seq x y z
N MET A 1 -23.45 15.55 17.31
CA MET A 1 -22.77 15.74 16.00
C MET A 1 -21.35 15.20 16.16
N SER A 2 -20.82 14.43 15.21
CA SER A 2 -19.42 13.99 15.30
C SER A 2 -18.50 15.18 15.02
N GLN A 3 -17.44 15.35 15.82
CA GLN A 3 -16.48 16.43 15.64
C GLN A 3 -15.53 16.04 14.51
N ARG A 4 -15.40 16.90 13.48
CA ARG A 4 -14.51 16.65 12.35
C ARG A 4 -13.06 16.61 12.83
N SER A 5 -12.30 15.62 12.37
CA SER A 5 -10.87 15.52 12.65
C SER A 5 -10.11 16.71 12.06
N ASP A 6 -9.04 17.11 12.74
CA ASP A 6 -8.05 18.10 12.33
C ASP A 6 -6.98 17.51 11.39
N PHE A 7 -6.97 16.19 11.17
CA PHE A 7 -6.12 15.50 10.21
C PHE A 7 -6.92 14.71 9.17
N VAL A 8 -6.23 14.37 8.07
CA VAL A 8 -6.75 13.58 6.94
C VAL A 8 -5.82 12.40 6.66
N VAL A 9 -6.33 11.36 6.03
CA VAL A 9 -5.57 10.16 5.63
C VAL A 9 -5.59 10.01 4.12
N VAL A 10 -4.42 9.86 3.52
CA VAL A 10 -4.26 9.49 2.10
C VAL A 10 -3.61 8.10 2.06
N ILE A 11 -4.33 7.14 1.49
CA ILE A 11 -3.93 5.74 1.40
C ILE A 11 -3.31 5.50 0.01
N CYS A 12 -2.02 5.23 -0.02
CA CYS A 12 -1.34 4.72 -1.20
C CYS A 12 -1.50 3.19 -1.23
N HIS A 13 -2.18 2.64 -2.24
CA HIS A 13 -2.40 1.19 -2.31
C HIS A 13 -1.17 0.43 -2.82
N GLY A 14 -1.07 -0.86 -2.50
CA GLY A 14 0.02 -1.72 -2.97
C GLY A 14 -0.05 -2.02 -4.48
N SER A 15 1.02 -2.65 -4.99
CA SER A 15 1.01 -3.34 -6.30
C SER A 15 -0.20 -4.27 -6.43
N PHE A 16 -0.69 -4.44 -7.66
CA PHE A 16 -1.81 -5.32 -8.02
C PHE A 16 -3.18 -4.86 -7.50
N HIS A 17 -3.25 -3.99 -6.50
CA HIS A 17 -4.51 -3.47 -5.97
C HIS A 17 -5.06 -2.30 -6.79
N THR A 18 -6.32 -1.98 -6.51
CA THR A 18 -7.02 -0.73 -6.84
C THR A 18 -7.50 -0.08 -5.52
N PRO A 19 -8.18 1.06 -5.51
CA PRO A 19 -8.81 1.60 -4.31
C PRO A 19 -9.93 0.73 -3.71
N ALA A 20 -10.52 -0.20 -4.46
CA ALA A 20 -11.73 -0.92 -4.03
C ALA A 20 -11.57 -1.73 -2.72
N PRO A 21 -10.48 -2.50 -2.49
CA PRO A 21 -10.24 -3.20 -1.23
C PRO A 21 -9.95 -2.28 -0.02
N TYR A 22 -9.75 -0.97 -0.24
CA TYR A 22 -9.51 0.01 0.82
C TYR A 22 -10.77 0.80 1.20
N VAL A 23 -11.89 0.63 0.48
CA VAL A 23 -13.18 1.28 0.80
C VAL A 23 -13.63 1.00 2.24
N PRO A 24 -13.61 -0.25 2.78
CA PRO A 24 -14.01 -0.51 4.17
C PRO A 24 -13.17 0.24 5.21
N LEU A 25 -11.86 0.43 4.93
CA LEU A 25 -10.97 1.23 5.77
C LEU A 25 -11.25 2.74 5.65
N MET A 26 -11.54 3.25 4.45
CA MET A 26 -11.97 4.63 4.27
C MET A 26 -13.28 4.93 4.99
N GLU A 27 -14.27 4.04 4.91
CA GLU A 27 -15.55 4.16 5.61
C GLU A 27 -15.37 4.16 7.14
N ALA A 28 -14.50 3.30 7.67
CA ALA A 28 -14.19 3.26 9.10
C ALA A 28 -13.46 4.53 9.59
N LEU A 29 -12.55 5.10 8.80
CA LEU A 29 -11.93 6.40 9.08
C LEU A 29 -12.96 7.54 9.05
N GLN A 30 -13.83 7.55 8.04
CA GLN A 30 -14.89 8.56 7.88
C GLN A 30 -15.93 8.49 9.02
N ALA A 31 -16.26 7.29 9.51
CA ALA A 31 -17.10 7.10 10.69
C ALA A 31 -16.49 7.72 11.97
N ARG A 32 -15.15 7.80 12.06
CA ARG A 32 -14.41 8.50 13.12
C ARG A 32 -14.24 10.01 12.86
N GLY A 33 -14.86 10.55 11.81
CA GLY A 33 -14.78 11.97 11.43
C GLY A 33 -13.49 12.36 10.70
N ILE A 34 -12.68 11.37 10.26
CA ILE A 34 -11.41 11.57 9.57
C ILE A 34 -11.67 11.51 8.06
N ALA A 35 -11.28 12.53 7.31
CA ALA A 35 -11.39 12.48 5.85
C ALA A 35 -10.33 11.51 5.29
N ALA A 36 -10.77 10.50 4.54
CA ALA A 36 -9.92 9.43 4.02
C ALA A 36 -10.08 9.31 2.50
N TYR A 37 -8.96 9.14 1.80
CA TYR A 37 -8.87 9.08 0.34
C TYR A 37 -7.91 7.97 -0.11
N CYS A 38 -8.24 7.26 -1.19
CA CYS A 38 -7.34 6.30 -1.84
C CYS A 38 -7.40 6.52 -3.36
N PRO A 39 -6.42 7.20 -3.98
CA PRO A 39 -6.37 7.38 -5.43
C PRO A 39 -5.93 6.08 -6.12
N GLN A 40 -6.43 5.84 -7.34
CA GLN A 40 -5.94 4.76 -8.21
C GLN A 40 -4.52 5.10 -8.68
N LEU A 41 -3.58 4.19 -8.49
CA LEU A 41 -2.21 4.34 -8.98
C LEU A 41 -2.08 3.86 -10.44
N PRO A 42 -1.45 4.64 -11.33
CA PRO A 42 -1.12 4.24 -12.70
C PRO A 42 -0.40 2.90 -12.86
N THR A 43 0.44 2.49 -11.90
CA THR A 43 1.15 1.19 -11.92
C THR A 43 0.25 -0.03 -11.75
N SER A 44 -1.03 0.15 -11.44
CA SER A 44 -2.04 -0.92 -11.37
C SER A 44 -3.40 -0.45 -11.92
N ASP A 45 -3.38 0.54 -12.82
CA ASP A 45 -4.54 1.00 -13.58
C ASP A 45 -4.56 0.30 -14.95
N LEU A 46 -5.49 -0.64 -15.14
CA LEU A 46 -5.63 -1.39 -16.39
C LEU A 46 -5.75 -0.49 -17.63
N ALA A 47 -6.37 0.70 -17.51
CA ALA A 47 -6.50 1.64 -18.63
C ALA A 47 -5.14 2.19 -19.12
N ARG A 48 -4.10 2.17 -18.27
CA ARG A 48 -2.73 2.60 -18.60
C ARG A 48 -1.79 1.44 -18.92
N LEU A 49 -2.26 0.18 -18.90
CA LEU A 49 -1.45 -1.02 -19.17
C LEU A 49 -1.66 -1.63 -20.58
N ASN A 50 -2.38 -0.96 -21.49
CA ASN A 50 -2.67 -1.44 -22.87
C ASN A 50 -3.28 -2.85 -22.94
N VAL A 51 -4.07 -3.27 -21.95
CA VAL A 51 -4.64 -4.63 -21.87
C VAL A 51 -5.82 -4.90 -22.83
N GLY A 52 -6.20 -3.92 -23.66
CA GLY A 52 -7.36 -4.02 -24.54
C GLY A 52 -8.65 -3.67 -23.81
N ASP A 53 -9.56 -4.63 -23.66
CA ASP A 53 -10.75 -4.46 -22.83
C ASP A 53 -10.38 -4.61 -21.35
N VAL A 54 -10.59 -3.57 -20.55
CA VAL A 54 -10.32 -3.59 -19.10
C VAL A 54 -11.20 -4.57 -18.33
N ASN A 55 -12.33 -5.01 -18.91
CA ASN A 55 -13.22 -6.02 -18.33
C ASN A 55 -12.80 -7.46 -18.65
N ASN A 56 -11.92 -7.65 -19.64
CA ASN A 56 -11.35 -8.93 -20.04
C ASN A 56 -9.88 -8.74 -20.50
N PRO A 57 -8.97 -8.38 -19.56
CA PRO A 57 -7.66 -7.84 -19.88
C PRO A 57 -6.69 -8.88 -20.45
N ASP A 58 -6.16 -8.63 -21.65
CA ASP A 58 -5.07 -9.42 -22.23
C ASP A 58 -3.71 -8.80 -21.88
N PHE A 59 -3.08 -9.35 -20.84
CA PHE A 59 -1.73 -8.99 -20.39
C PHE A 59 -0.59 -9.51 -21.29
N ASN A 60 -0.88 -10.13 -22.44
CA ASN A 60 0.13 -10.57 -23.42
C ASN A 60 0.40 -9.55 -24.53
N ARG A 61 -0.33 -8.43 -24.52
CA ARG A 61 -0.24 -7.36 -25.51
C ARG A 61 1.07 -6.58 -25.40
N GLU A 62 1.42 -5.90 -26.48
CA GLU A 62 2.62 -5.05 -26.54
C GLU A 62 2.56 -3.88 -25.55
N LEU A 63 3.72 -3.31 -25.26
CA LEU A 63 3.86 -2.13 -24.39
C LEU A 63 2.97 -0.96 -24.86
N PRO A 64 2.41 -0.15 -23.94
CA PRO A 64 1.81 1.12 -24.30
C PRO A 64 2.82 2.02 -25.02
N ALA A 65 2.34 2.95 -25.85
CA ALA A 65 3.19 3.93 -26.52
C ALA A 65 3.80 4.91 -25.48
N GLY A 66 5.04 4.63 -25.06
CA GLY A 66 5.75 5.28 -23.95
C GLY A 66 6.34 4.30 -22.93
N GLY A 67 5.89 3.04 -22.92
CA GLY A 67 6.19 2.05 -21.88
C GLY A 67 5.04 1.87 -20.89
N TYR A 68 5.23 1.01 -19.88
CA TYR A 68 4.29 0.94 -18.75
C TYR A 68 4.53 2.08 -17.76
N PRO A 69 3.49 2.60 -17.08
CA PRO A 69 3.64 3.53 -15.97
C PRO A 69 4.60 2.98 -14.92
N GLN A 70 5.74 3.66 -14.75
CA GLN A 70 6.75 3.26 -13.77
C GLN A 70 6.44 3.82 -12.38
N GLY A 71 7.30 3.52 -11.40
CA GLY A 71 7.25 4.13 -10.08
C GLY A 71 7.21 5.67 -10.12
N GLU A 72 7.73 6.29 -11.19
CA GLU A 72 7.67 7.74 -11.40
C GLU A 72 6.26 8.23 -11.78
N GLU A 73 5.48 7.52 -12.60
CA GLU A 73 4.10 7.90 -12.96
C GLU A 73 3.09 7.59 -11.83
N ALA A 74 3.30 6.48 -11.11
CA ALA A 74 2.55 6.22 -9.88
C ALA A 74 2.87 7.27 -8.81
N ALA A 75 4.15 7.65 -8.67
CA ALA A 75 4.52 8.79 -7.87
C ALA A 75 3.88 10.07 -8.39
N GLU A 76 3.83 10.39 -9.70
CA GLU A 76 3.17 11.61 -10.22
C GLU A 76 1.72 11.76 -9.76
N THR A 77 0.94 10.68 -9.73
CA THR A 77 -0.46 10.72 -9.28
C THR A 77 -0.58 10.95 -7.77
N VAL A 78 0.39 10.49 -6.98
CA VAL A 78 0.48 10.79 -5.54
C VAL A 78 1.09 12.18 -5.28
N LEU A 79 2.13 12.57 -6.02
CA LEU A 79 2.85 13.86 -5.99
C LEU A 79 1.94 15.03 -6.42
N ALA A 80 0.89 14.78 -7.22
CA ALA A 80 -0.16 15.76 -7.48
C ALA A 80 -0.88 16.21 -6.19
N VAL A 81 -0.81 15.40 -5.12
CA VAL A 81 -1.29 15.71 -3.76
C VAL A 81 -0.14 15.94 -2.77
N LEU A 82 0.99 15.23 -2.93
CA LEU A 82 2.10 15.13 -1.97
C LEU A 82 3.46 15.45 -2.63
N LYS A 83 3.61 16.65 -3.18
CA LYS A 83 4.79 17.09 -3.95
C LYS A 83 6.04 17.41 -3.09
N PRO A 84 6.44 16.56 -2.12
CA PRO A 84 7.72 15.85 -2.29
C PRO A 84 7.84 14.45 -1.60
N LEU A 85 8.96 13.75 -1.88
CA LEU A 85 9.55 12.58 -1.15
C LEU A 85 9.18 11.13 -1.60
N VAL A 86 9.94 10.13 -1.10
CA VAL A 86 10.43 8.85 -1.75
C VAL A 86 11.02 7.87 -0.65
N GLU A 87 11.46 6.58 -0.69
CA GLU A 87 11.79 5.40 -1.58
C GLU A 87 11.29 4.08 -0.87
N ALA A 88 11.63 2.77 -1.03
CA ALA A 88 12.53 1.91 -1.85
C ALA A 88 12.18 0.39 -1.84
N GLY A 89 12.73 -0.40 -2.78
CA GLY A 89 13.62 -1.52 -2.39
C GLY A 89 13.18 -3.02 -2.37
N LYS A 90 12.63 -3.59 -3.45
CA LYS A 90 12.43 -5.05 -3.70
C LYS A 90 11.48 -5.83 -2.74
N GLY A 91 10.99 -6.99 -3.17
CA GLY A 91 9.92 -7.72 -2.47
C GLY A 91 9.66 -9.18 -2.92
N PRO A 92 8.47 -9.75 -2.60
CA PRO A 92 8.14 -11.18 -2.65
C PRO A 92 8.13 -11.84 -4.04
N PRO A 93 8.03 -13.19 -4.12
CA PRO A 93 7.86 -13.90 -5.38
C PRO A 93 6.60 -13.45 -6.15
N ARG A 94 6.74 -13.33 -7.47
CA ARG A 94 5.70 -12.87 -8.40
C ARG A 94 5.78 -13.70 -9.69
N ARG A 95 4.67 -13.84 -10.40
CA ARG A 95 4.65 -14.45 -11.74
C ARG A 95 5.04 -13.39 -12.78
N PRO A 96 6.14 -13.58 -13.54
CA PRO A 96 6.43 -12.72 -14.69
C PRO A 96 5.45 -13.02 -15.82
N LEU A 97 4.85 -11.97 -16.35
CA LEU A 97 4.14 -11.97 -17.63
C LEU A 97 5.05 -11.42 -18.74
N LYS A 98 4.53 -11.31 -19.96
CA LYS A 98 5.27 -10.67 -21.06
C LYS A 98 5.53 -9.19 -20.75
N HIS A 99 6.54 -8.64 -21.43
CA HIS A 99 6.90 -7.21 -21.43
C HIS A 99 7.24 -6.57 -20.06
N GLY A 100 7.33 -7.35 -18.97
CA GLY A 100 7.75 -6.86 -17.65
C GLY A 100 6.62 -6.56 -16.67
N LEU A 101 5.37 -6.89 -17.02
CA LEU A 101 4.29 -6.97 -16.02
C LEU A 101 4.47 -8.19 -15.13
N LEU A 102 4.03 -8.06 -13.89
CA LEU A 102 4.03 -9.10 -12.88
C LEU A 102 2.61 -9.27 -12.31
N THR A 103 2.27 -10.48 -11.88
CA THR A 103 1.11 -10.76 -11.00
C THR A 103 1.57 -11.51 -9.76
N LEU A 104 0.68 -11.70 -8.78
CA LEU A 104 0.93 -12.64 -7.70
C LEU A 104 0.68 -14.11 -8.14
N VAL A 105 0.97 -15.05 -7.23
CA VAL A 105 0.62 -16.47 -7.28
C VAL A 105 0.12 -16.87 -5.89
N ASP A 106 -0.90 -17.73 -5.81
CA ASP A 106 -1.54 -18.16 -4.56
C ASP A 106 -2.02 -16.96 -3.71
N GLU A 107 -2.60 -15.94 -4.34
CA GLU A 107 -3.01 -14.67 -3.73
C GLU A 107 -3.89 -14.81 -2.48
N GLU A 108 -4.84 -15.76 -2.45
CA GLU A 108 -5.62 -16.11 -1.25
C GLU A 108 -4.72 -16.50 -0.06
N ARG A 109 -3.64 -17.24 -0.32
CA ARG A 109 -2.70 -17.74 0.70
C ARG A 109 -1.73 -16.68 1.19
N TYR A 110 -1.43 -15.67 0.36
CA TYR A 110 -0.34 -14.71 0.58
C TYR A 110 -0.82 -13.30 0.95
N LEU A 111 -1.96 -12.84 0.44
CA LEU A 111 -2.54 -11.52 0.75
C LEU A 111 -3.70 -11.57 1.74
N PHE A 112 -4.50 -12.65 1.73
CA PHE A 112 -5.83 -12.70 2.34
C PHE A 112 -6.00 -13.84 3.36
N ASN A 113 -4.89 -14.32 3.94
CA ASN A 113 -4.88 -15.52 4.78
C ASN A 113 -5.46 -15.37 6.19
N CYS A 114 -6.02 -14.20 6.54
CA CYS A 114 -6.83 -13.97 7.73
C CYS A 114 -8.31 -13.70 7.41
N LEU A 115 -8.70 -13.70 6.13
CA LEU A 115 -10.10 -13.67 5.70
C LEU A 115 -10.68 -15.09 5.59
N ASP A 116 -12.01 -15.21 5.50
CA ASP A 116 -12.63 -16.47 5.09
C ASP A 116 -12.47 -16.74 3.58
N VAL A 117 -12.73 -17.97 3.15
CA VAL A 117 -12.49 -18.42 1.76
C VAL A 117 -13.39 -17.70 0.73
N ALA A 118 -14.56 -17.20 1.12
CA ALA A 118 -15.44 -16.48 0.21
C ALA A 118 -14.95 -15.03 0.01
N ASP A 119 -14.59 -14.34 1.10
CA ASP A 119 -14.05 -12.99 1.02
C ASP A 119 -12.63 -12.96 0.43
N ALA A 120 -11.76 -13.91 0.78
CA ALA A 120 -10.44 -14.05 0.16
C ALA A 120 -10.55 -14.17 -1.38
N LYS A 121 -11.50 -14.97 -1.88
CA LYS A 121 -11.77 -15.11 -3.33
C LYS A 121 -12.35 -13.86 -3.96
N LYS A 122 -13.30 -13.22 -3.27
CA LYS A 122 -13.91 -11.95 -3.69
C LYS A 122 -12.85 -10.87 -3.90
N TRP A 123 -11.88 -10.76 -2.98
CA TRP A 123 -10.83 -9.76 -3.06
C TRP A 123 -9.67 -10.17 -3.98
N ALA A 124 -9.31 -11.46 -4.06
CA ALA A 124 -8.39 -11.99 -5.07
C ALA A 124 -8.85 -11.66 -6.50
N ALA A 125 -10.15 -11.79 -6.78
CA ALA A 125 -10.75 -11.42 -8.08
C ALA A 125 -10.71 -9.90 -8.40
N THR A 126 -10.29 -9.04 -7.46
CA THR A 126 -10.08 -7.60 -7.70
C THR A 126 -8.61 -7.23 -7.98
N LEU A 127 -7.71 -8.21 -7.98
CA LEU A 127 -6.29 -7.98 -8.27
C LEU A 127 -6.01 -7.82 -9.76
N THR A 128 -4.95 -7.08 -10.05
CA THR A 128 -4.49 -6.70 -11.38
C THR A 128 -3.01 -7.06 -11.57
N ALA A 129 -2.36 -6.53 -12.61
CA ALA A 129 -0.91 -6.62 -12.79
C ALA A 129 -0.20 -5.32 -12.35
N SER A 130 1.09 -5.40 -12.03
CA SER A 130 1.96 -4.22 -11.91
C SER A 130 3.33 -4.48 -12.52
N PRO A 131 4.03 -3.48 -13.07
CA PRO A 131 5.41 -3.65 -13.52
C PRO A 131 6.38 -3.89 -12.35
N ASP A 132 7.60 -4.36 -12.63
CA ASP A 132 8.64 -4.42 -11.61
C ASP A 132 9.16 -3.02 -11.25
N LEU A 133 8.85 -2.56 -10.04
CA LEU A 133 9.20 -1.23 -9.54
C LEU A 133 10.70 -1.14 -9.21
N THR A 134 11.49 -0.96 -10.27
CA THR A 134 12.97 -0.94 -10.28
C THR A 134 13.58 0.46 -10.40
N THR A 135 12.72 1.48 -10.54
CA THR A 135 13.05 2.91 -10.53
C THR A 135 13.99 3.29 -9.37
N LYS A 136 14.95 4.20 -9.62
CA LYS A 136 15.58 4.96 -8.53
C LYS A 136 14.93 6.33 -8.38
N LEU A 137 14.40 6.57 -7.20
CA LEU A 137 13.75 7.80 -6.78
C LEU A 137 14.77 8.68 -6.03
N LYS A 138 14.41 9.93 -5.69
CA LYS A 138 15.41 10.99 -5.41
C LYS A 138 15.39 11.69 -4.02
N ASN A 139 14.54 11.29 -3.05
CA ASN A 139 14.21 12.16 -1.89
C ASN A 139 13.72 11.40 -0.60
N ASP A 140 14.57 10.92 0.31
CA ASP A 140 14.14 10.05 1.44
C ASP A 140 13.08 10.67 2.42
N ALA A 141 11.87 10.11 2.44
CA ALA A 141 10.76 10.47 3.32
C ALA A 141 10.91 9.91 4.74
N TYR A 142 11.50 8.71 4.86
CA TYR A 142 11.84 8.12 6.15
C TYR A 142 12.92 8.92 6.88
N ALA A 143 13.67 9.78 6.20
CA ALA A 143 14.54 10.80 6.79
C ALA A 143 13.80 12.08 7.19
N ALA A 144 12.77 12.51 6.46
CA ALA A 144 12.17 13.83 6.63
C ALA A 144 10.94 13.91 7.56
N LEU A 145 10.13 12.86 7.68
CA LEU A 145 8.84 12.89 8.40
C LEU A 145 8.80 11.90 9.56
N PRO A 146 8.01 12.14 10.63
CA PRO A 146 7.69 11.12 11.62
C PRO A 146 7.13 9.86 10.95
N CYS A 147 7.64 8.68 11.29
CA CYS A 147 7.22 7.42 10.68
C CYS A 147 6.65 6.44 11.70
N GLY A 148 5.46 5.92 11.42
CA GLY A 148 4.92 4.73 12.05
C GLY A 148 5.13 3.53 11.14
N TYR A 149 5.28 2.33 11.71
CA TYR A 149 5.25 1.07 10.96
C TYR A 149 4.30 0.10 11.65
N LEU A 150 3.35 -0.45 10.91
CA LEU A 150 2.44 -1.49 11.39
C LEU A 150 2.96 -2.86 10.91
N VAL A 151 3.61 -3.59 11.81
CA VAL A 151 4.16 -4.92 11.56
C VAL A 151 3.00 -5.93 11.49
N LEU A 152 2.96 -6.71 10.43
CA LEU A 152 1.88 -7.64 10.11
C LEU A 152 2.30 -9.07 10.52
N ASP A 153 1.83 -9.54 11.68
CA ASP A 153 2.32 -10.76 12.34
C ASP A 153 1.92 -12.07 11.62
N GLN A 154 0.93 -12.04 10.73
CA GLN A 154 0.49 -13.20 9.91
C GLN A 154 0.76 -13.00 8.42
N ASP A 155 1.59 -12.02 8.05
CA ASP A 155 2.02 -11.77 6.68
C ASP A 155 2.95 -12.89 6.17
N ARG A 156 2.58 -13.45 5.01
CA ARG A 156 3.31 -14.52 4.32
C ARG A 156 4.05 -14.05 3.07
N MET A 157 3.77 -12.83 2.61
CA MET A 157 4.51 -12.14 1.55
C MET A 157 5.84 -11.62 2.11
N ILE A 158 5.79 -10.96 3.26
CA ILE A 158 6.95 -10.43 3.96
C ILE A 158 6.89 -10.93 5.41
N PRO A 159 7.60 -12.02 5.77
CA PRO A 159 7.60 -12.53 7.13
C PRO A 159 7.99 -11.46 8.15
N ARG A 160 7.35 -11.47 9.32
CA ARG A 160 7.55 -10.48 10.40
C ARG A 160 9.01 -10.18 10.69
N GLU A 161 9.86 -11.20 10.79
CA GLU A 161 11.28 -11.06 11.11
C GLU A 161 12.04 -10.28 10.03
N LEU A 162 11.58 -10.35 8.77
CA LEU A 162 12.08 -9.56 7.65
C LEU A 162 11.51 -8.13 7.66
N GLN A 163 10.23 -7.92 8.00
CA GLN A 163 9.66 -6.59 8.22
C GLN A 163 10.47 -5.83 9.29
N GLU A 164 10.65 -6.44 10.46
CA GLU A 164 11.47 -5.87 11.53
C GLU A 164 12.93 -5.65 11.12
N HIS A 165 13.51 -6.54 10.30
CA HIS A 165 14.86 -6.33 9.78
C HIS A 165 14.93 -5.09 8.88
N MET A 166 13.94 -4.88 8.01
CA MET A 166 13.85 -3.66 7.18
C MET A 166 13.67 -2.40 8.04
N ILE A 167 12.83 -2.45 9.09
CA ILE A 167 12.67 -1.33 10.05
C ILE A 167 14.02 -1.01 10.70
N ARG A 168 14.71 -2.00 11.28
CA ARG A 168 16.03 -1.82 11.93
C ARG A 168 17.08 -1.29 10.95
N LEU A 169 17.08 -1.78 9.70
CA LEU A 169 18.02 -1.36 8.66
C LEU A 169 17.75 0.07 8.18
N GLN A 170 16.50 0.54 8.18
CA GLN A 170 16.19 1.92 7.79
C GLN A 170 16.35 2.89 8.97
N ALA A 171 15.89 2.53 10.17
CA ALA A 171 16.05 3.32 11.39
C ALA A 171 17.51 3.68 11.67
N SER A 172 18.44 2.75 11.43
CA SER A 172 19.90 2.99 11.56
C SER A 172 20.48 4.06 10.62
N LYS A 173 19.68 4.58 9.67
CA LYS A 173 20.05 5.66 8.75
C LYS A 173 19.20 6.93 8.94
N THR A 174 17.94 6.78 9.36
CA THR A 174 16.93 7.86 9.24
C THR A 174 16.14 8.16 10.52
N GLY A 175 16.50 7.53 11.65
CA GLY A 175 15.80 7.67 12.93
C GLY A 175 14.69 6.65 13.13
N ASP A 176 14.29 6.44 14.38
CA ASP A 176 13.41 5.35 14.78
C ASP A 176 11.97 5.49 14.27
N PHE A 177 11.35 4.35 14.00
CA PHE A 177 9.94 4.22 13.66
C PHE A 177 9.12 3.99 14.93
N THR A 178 7.91 4.56 15.00
CA THR A 178 6.92 4.12 15.99
C THR A 178 6.33 2.79 15.53
N VAL A 179 6.80 1.69 16.10
CA VAL A 179 6.40 0.34 15.70
C VAL A 179 5.12 -0.09 16.42
N TYR A 180 4.19 -0.64 15.66
CA TYR A 180 2.95 -1.27 16.08
C TYR A 180 2.92 -2.71 15.58
N HIS A 181 2.18 -3.59 16.25
CA HIS A 181 1.94 -4.96 15.78
C HIS A 181 0.47 -5.18 15.44
N CYS A 182 0.23 -5.92 14.37
CA CYS A 182 -1.06 -6.24 13.80
C CYS A 182 -1.19 -7.77 13.70
N PRO A 183 -2.20 -8.40 14.34
CA PRO A 183 -2.38 -9.85 14.34
C PRO A 183 -3.00 -10.38 13.02
N ALA A 184 -2.61 -9.81 11.87
CA ALA A 184 -3.27 -9.98 10.59
C ALA A 184 -2.30 -10.26 9.43
N ASP A 185 -2.88 -10.56 8.27
CA ASP A 185 -2.21 -10.82 6.99
C ASP A 185 -1.71 -9.54 6.31
N HIS A 186 -1.27 -9.65 5.05
CA HIS A 186 -0.85 -8.52 4.22
C HIS A 186 -2.01 -7.57 3.83
N SER A 187 -3.26 -7.84 4.27
CA SER A 187 -4.46 -7.05 3.95
C SER A 187 -5.21 -6.54 5.20
N PRO A 188 -4.55 -5.85 6.16
CA PRO A 188 -5.20 -5.37 7.38
C PRO A 188 -6.32 -4.35 7.13
N GLN A 189 -6.34 -3.71 5.95
CA GLN A 189 -7.47 -2.88 5.46
C GLN A 189 -8.78 -3.66 5.23
N LEU A 190 -8.73 -4.99 5.30
CA LEU A 190 -9.88 -5.90 5.25
C LEU A 190 -9.96 -6.73 6.55
N SER A 191 -8.85 -7.34 6.96
CA SER A 191 -8.80 -8.31 8.06
C SER A 191 -8.73 -7.69 9.47
N TRP A 192 -8.33 -6.43 9.61
CA TRP A 192 -8.14 -5.78 10.93
C TRP A 192 -8.48 -4.28 10.96
N ILE A 193 -9.49 -3.87 10.18
CA ILE A 193 -9.87 -2.48 9.89
C ILE A 193 -9.80 -1.53 11.09
N GLN A 194 -10.47 -1.86 12.21
CA GLN A 194 -10.54 -0.96 13.36
C GLN A 194 -9.18 -0.76 14.05
N GLY A 195 -8.33 -1.78 14.08
CA GLY A 195 -6.98 -1.64 14.64
C GLY A 195 -6.06 -0.78 13.76
N VAL A 196 -6.25 -0.78 12.44
CA VAL A 196 -5.56 0.16 11.53
C VAL A 196 -6.02 1.59 11.79
N VAL A 197 -7.33 1.81 11.99
CA VAL A 197 -7.91 3.11 12.35
C VAL A 197 -7.38 3.62 13.69
N ASP A 198 -7.40 2.79 14.73
CA ASP A 198 -6.91 3.18 16.06
C ASP A 198 -5.39 3.39 16.08
N THR A 199 -4.62 2.61 15.32
CA THR A 199 -3.18 2.84 15.10
C THR A 199 -2.92 4.22 14.48
N ALA A 200 -3.66 4.59 13.44
CA ALA A 200 -3.50 5.90 12.79
C ALA A 200 -3.87 7.07 13.73
N VAL A 201 -4.91 6.90 14.54
CA VAL A 201 -5.34 7.89 15.54
C VAL A 201 -4.32 8.05 16.66
N ASP A 202 -3.80 6.95 17.22
CA ASP A 202 -2.77 6.97 18.27
C ASP A 202 -1.45 7.57 17.75
N PHE A 203 -1.00 7.19 16.54
CA PHE A 203 0.22 7.73 15.93
C PHE A 203 0.14 9.26 15.76
N VAL A 204 -0.98 9.77 15.21
CA VAL A 204 -1.20 11.22 15.09
C VAL A 204 -1.36 11.89 16.45
N GLY A 205 -1.97 11.21 17.43
CA GLY A 205 -2.04 11.66 18.82
C GLY A 205 -0.65 11.88 19.43
N LYS A 206 0.24 10.89 19.30
CA LYS A 206 1.63 10.93 19.79
C LYS A 206 2.49 12.01 19.14
N ILE A 207 2.24 12.36 17.87
CA ILE A 207 2.89 13.51 17.23
C ILE A 207 2.42 14.82 17.91
N LYS A 208 1.10 14.99 18.12
CA LYS A 208 0.54 16.21 18.73
C LYS A 208 0.92 16.42 20.19
N THR A 209 1.09 15.34 20.95
CA THR A 209 1.58 15.39 22.34
C THR A 209 3.10 15.57 22.43
N GLY A 210 3.81 15.59 21.31
CA GLY A 210 5.28 15.66 21.27
C GLY A 210 5.97 14.38 21.78
N GLN A 211 5.25 13.26 21.87
CA GLN A 211 5.81 11.94 22.20
C GLN A 211 6.56 11.33 21.01
N ILE A 212 6.21 11.73 19.78
CA ILE A 212 6.99 11.52 18.56
C ILE A 212 7.40 12.90 18.04
N GLN A 213 8.69 13.08 17.78
CA GLN A 213 9.27 14.30 17.20
C GLN A 213 10.30 13.92 16.14
N LYS A 214 10.71 14.89 15.32
CA LYS A 214 11.76 14.73 14.32
C LYS A 214 12.39 16.07 13.98
#